data_AF-A0A5Q6RJI7-F1
#
_entry.id   AF-A0A5Q6RJI7-F1
#
_cell.length_a   1.000
_cell.length_b   1.000
_cell.length_c   1.000
_cell.angle_alpha   90.00
_cell.angle_beta   90.00
_cell.angle_gamma   90.00
#
_symmetry.space_group_name_H-M   'P 1'
#
loop_
_entity.id
_entity.type
_entity.pdbx_description
1 polymer ?
#
loop_
_entity_poly.entity_id
_entity_poly.type
_entity_poly.pdbx_seq_one_letter_code
_entity_poly.pdbx_strand_id
1 'polypeptide(L)'
;MDEDAALRASRIAGAATLVIGTALLVQPSRVGPLAGVADPRTARKLGLVDLSLVPGLLGGTPRWPWLAARAAANVGTAVVVARGGWAGRATAASLLALTLVDGRAARTLHARRR
;
A
#
# COMPACT_ATOMS: atom_id res chain seq x y z
N MET A 1 -1.19 2.68 19.55
CA MET A 1 -0.25 3.30 18.60
C MET A 1 -0.16 4.76 18.95
N ASP A 2 0.99 5.15 19.49
CA ASP A 2 1.39 6.55 19.68
C ASP A 2 1.86 7.18 18.34
N GLU A 3 2.28 8.44 18.41
CA GLU A 3 2.69 9.22 17.23
C GLU A 3 3.99 8.70 16.61
N ASP A 4 5.00 8.38 17.41
CA ASP A 4 6.28 7.86 16.92
C ASP A 4 6.09 6.53 16.18
N ALA A 5 5.27 5.64 16.73
CA ALA A 5 4.89 4.40 16.08
C ALA A 5 4.12 4.65 14.77
N ALA A 6 3.25 5.67 14.71
CA ALA A 6 2.53 6.03 13.49
C ALA A 6 3.46 6.63 12.42
N LEU A 7 4.41 7.48 12.81
CA LEU A 7 5.44 8.03 11.91
C LEU A 7 6.36 6.92 11.38
N ARG A 8 6.74 5.97 12.25
CA ARG A 8 7.52 4.79 11.86
C ARG A 8 6.74 3.91 10.90
N ALA A 9 5.46 3.65 11.18
CA ALA A 9 4.58 2.90 10.28
C ALA A 9 4.50 3.56 8.90
N SER A 10 4.37 4.89 8.82
CA SER A 10 4.38 5.63 7.55
C SER A 10 5.67 5.44 6.75
N ARG A 11 6.83 5.47 7.40
CA ARG A 11 8.14 5.27 6.74
C ARG A 11 8.29 3.84 6.23
N ILE A 12 7.92 2.85 7.05
CA ILE A 12 7.95 1.43 6.66
C ILE A 12 7.00 1.19 5.49
N ALA A 13 5.77 1.71 5.57
CA ALA A 13 4.79 1.66 4.51
C ALA A 13 5.32 2.28 3.21
N GLY A 14 5.90 3.48 3.27
CA GLY A 14 6.49 4.14 2.11
C GLY A 14 7.64 3.35 1.48
N ALA A 15 8.54 2.78 2.29
CA ALA A 15 9.65 1.97 1.79
C ALA A 15 9.17 0.66 1.16
N ALA A 16 8.23 -0.04 1.79
CA ALA A 16 7.64 -1.26 1.24
C ALA A 16 6.88 -0.98 -0.06
N THR A 17 6.06 0.07 -0.09
CA THR A 17 5.32 0.51 -1.28
C THR A 17 6.25 0.89 -2.42
N LEU A 18 7.38 1.56 -2.14
CA LEU A 18 8.39 1.87 -3.15
C LEU A 18 8.97 0.59 -3.76
N VAL A 19 9.43 -0.35 -2.93
CA VAL A 19 10.03 -1.62 -3.41
C VAL A 19 9.03 -2.43 -4.23
N ILE A 20 7.81 -2.62 -3.71
CA ILE A 20 6.76 -3.42 -4.37
C ILE A 20 6.29 -2.72 -5.65
N GLY A 21 6.02 -1.41 -5.60
CA GLY A 21 5.56 -0.63 -6.74
C GLY A 21 6.57 -0.61 -7.88
N THR A 22 7.86 -0.43 -7.57
CA THR A 22 8.94 -0.53 -8.57
C THR A 22 9.03 -1.93 -9.15
N ALA A 23 8.95 -2.98 -8.32
CA ALA A 23 9.00 -4.36 -8.80
C ALA A 23 7.84 -4.68 -9.76
N LEU A 24 6.62 -4.25 -9.43
CA LEU A 24 5.44 -4.39 -10.29
C LEU A 24 5.52 -3.55 -11.57
N LEU A 25 6.14 -2.36 -11.52
CA LEU A 25 6.31 -1.51 -12.69
C LEU A 25 7.33 -2.07 -13.68
N VAL A 26 8.50 -2.50 -13.17
CA VAL A 26 9.66 -2.93 -13.97
C VAL A 26 9.53 -4.39 -14.41
N GLN A 27 9.07 -5.28 -13.53
CA GLN A 27 8.97 -6.72 -13.80
C GLN A 27 7.55 -7.27 -13.60
N PRO A 28 6.51 -6.68 -14.23
CA PRO A 28 5.11 -7.03 -13.99
C PRO A 28 4.79 -8.51 -14.24
N SER A 29 5.35 -9.09 -15.31
CA SER A 29 5.07 -10.49 -15.68
C SER A 29 5.71 -11.51 -14.73
N ARG A 30 6.69 -11.10 -13.92
CA ARG A 30 7.36 -11.96 -12.94
C ARG A 30 6.78 -11.77 -11.54
N VAL A 31 6.53 -10.53 -11.16
CA VAL A 31 6.11 -10.16 -9.79
C VAL A 31 4.58 -10.22 -9.64
N GLY A 32 3.83 -9.80 -10.65
CA GLY A 32 2.36 -9.82 -10.64
C GLY A 32 1.78 -11.18 -10.27
N PRO A 33 2.22 -12.30 -10.90
CA PRO A 33 1.70 -13.63 -10.58
C PRO A 33 1.90 -14.05 -9.12
N LEU A 34 2.98 -13.60 -8.47
CA LEU A 34 3.23 -13.88 -7.05
C LEU A 34 2.18 -13.24 -6.14
N ALA A 35 1.59 -12.12 -6.58
CA ALA A 35 0.52 -11.40 -5.90
C ALA A 35 -0.89 -11.79 -6.42
N GLY A 36 -0.99 -12.80 -7.29
CA GLY A 36 -2.26 -13.23 -7.90
C GLY A 36 -2.74 -12.35 -9.07
N VAL A 37 -1.86 -11.55 -9.68
CA VAL A 37 -2.16 -10.69 -10.84
C VAL A 37 -1.46 -11.23 -12.08
N ALA A 38 -2.17 -11.99 -12.90
CA ALA A 38 -1.59 -12.60 -14.11
C ALA A 38 -1.40 -11.59 -15.25
N ASP A 39 -2.29 -10.60 -15.38
CA ASP A 39 -2.19 -9.57 -16.44
C ASP A 39 -1.08 -8.55 -16.12
N PRO A 40 -0.02 -8.46 -16.94
CA PRO A 40 1.07 -7.52 -16.71
C PRO A 40 0.64 -6.05 -16.76
N ARG A 41 -0.42 -5.71 -17.51
CA ARG A 41 -0.92 -4.33 -17.56
C ARG A 41 -1.57 -3.94 -16.24
N THR A 42 -2.36 -4.81 -15.65
CA THR A 42 -2.94 -4.63 -14.31
C THR A 42 -1.84 -4.53 -13.25
N ALA A 43 -0.83 -5.40 -13.28
CA ALA A 43 0.31 -5.33 -12.36
C ALA A 43 1.04 -3.98 -12.44
N ARG A 44 1.32 -3.47 -13.64
CA ARG A 44 1.92 -2.14 -13.83
C ARG A 44 1.05 -1.01 -13.27
N LYS A 45 -0.26 -1.06 -13.50
CA LYS A 45 -1.20 -0.04 -12.98
C LYS A 45 -1.17 0.00 -11.45
N LEU A 46 -1.19 -1.16 -10.79
CA LEU A 46 -1.04 -1.24 -9.34
C LEU A 46 0.29 -0.64 -8.87
N GLY A 47 1.39 -0.99 -9.56
CA GLY A 47 2.70 -0.41 -9.26
C GLY A 47 2.75 1.12 -9.42
N LEU A 48 2.08 1.68 -10.43
CA LEU A 48 1.99 3.13 -10.61
C LEU A 48 1.19 3.81 -9.49
N VAL A 49 0.07 3.21 -9.07
CA VAL A 49 -0.71 3.69 -7.92
C VAL A 49 0.16 3.72 -6.67
N ASP A 50 0.86 2.63 -6.38
CA ASP A 50 1.78 2.53 -5.24
C ASP A 50 2.84 3.64 -5.27
N LEU A 51 3.54 3.79 -6.41
CA LEU A 51 4.60 4.77 -6.55
C LEU A 51 4.11 6.22 -6.44
N SER A 52 2.87 6.51 -6.85
CA SER A 52 2.26 7.84 -6.68
C SER A 52 2.11 8.27 -5.21
N LEU A 53 2.03 7.31 -4.29
CA LEU A 53 1.85 7.56 -2.85
C LEU A 53 3.18 7.71 -2.10
N VAL A 54 4.28 7.20 -2.65
CA VAL A 54 5.60 7.14 -1.98
C VAL A 54 6.12 8.49 -1.49
N PRO A 55 6.11 9.59 -2.29
CA PRO A 55 6.65 10.87 -1.84
C PRO A 55 5.97 11.36 -0.56
N GLY A 56 4.65 11.20 -0.49
CA GLY A 56 3.85 11.57 0.66
C GLY A 56 4.06 10.70 1.90
N LEU A 57 4.21 9.38 1.71
CA LEU A 57 4.43 8.43 2.80
C LEU A 57 5.81 8.60 3.46
N LEU A 58 6.84 8.94 2.67
CA LEU A 58 8.21 9.12 3.14
C LEU A 58 8.46 10.55 3.65
N GLY A 59 8.05 11.56 2.88
CA GLY A 59 8.41 12.96 3.09
C GLY A 59 7.25 13.93 3.31
N GLY A 60 6.00 13.51 3.13
CA GLY A 60 4.85 14.41 3.21
C GLY A 60 4.58 14.95 4.61
N THR A 61 4.24 16.23 4.71
CA THR A 61 3.77 16.87 5.96
C THR A 61 2.48 17.65 5.67
N PRO A 62 1.30 17.19 6.14
CA PRO A 62 1.08 16.05 7.03
C PRO A 62 1.24 14.69 6.36
N ARG A 63 1.59 13.67 7.16
CA ARG A 63 1.62 12.26 6.70
C ARG A 63 0.25 11.58 6.67
N TRP A 64 -0.71 12.03 7.49
CA TRP A 64 -1.98 11.33 7.65
C TRP A 64 -2.82 11.18 6.36
N PRO A 65 -2.89 12.17 5.42
CA PRO A 65 -3.70 12.00 4.20
C PRO A 65 -3.13 10.91 3.30
N TRP A 66 -1.80 10.79 3.25
CA TRP A 66 -1.11 9.80 2.42
C TRP A 66 -1.31 8.38 2.94
N LEU A 67 -1.28 8.18 4.26
CA LEU A 67 -1.66 6.91 4.88
C LEU A 67 -3.13 6.56 4.63
N ALA A 68 -4.04 7.53 4.71
CA ALA A 68 -5.45 7.31 4.40
C ALA A 68 -5.65 6.94 2.92
N ALA A 69 -4.96 7.62 2.00
CA ALA A 69 -4.97 7.30 0.58
C ALA A 69 -4.43 5.89 0.31
N ARG A 70 -3.32 5.50 0.97
CA ARG A 70 -2.78 4.13 0.88
C ARG A 70 -3.74 3.09 1.43
N ALA A 71 -4.41 3.37 2.55
CA ALA A 71 -5.42 2.49 3.11
C ALA A 71 -6.56 2.23 2.11
N ALA A 72 -7.03 3.25 1.40
CA ALA A 72 -8.03 3.12 0.34
C ALA A 72 -7.49 2.36 -0.90
N ALA A 73 -6.26 2.67 -1.34
CA ALA A 73 -5.61 1.98 -2.46
C ALA A 73 -5.41 0.49 -2.17
N ASN A 74 -5.05 0.12 -0.93
CA ASN A 74 -4.92 -1.27 -0.49
C ASN A 74 -6.26 -2.02 -0.61
N VAL A 75 -7.40 -1.39 -0.28
CA VAL A 75 -8.73 -2.00 -0.44
C VAL A 75 -9.04 -2.24 -1.91
N GLY A 76 -8.81 -1.23 -2.77
CA GLY A 76 -9.00 -1.38 -4.21
C GLY A 76 -8.13 -2.50 -4.80
N THR A 77 -6.87 -2.56 -4.39
CA THR A 77 -5.92 -3.62 -4.78
C THR A 77 -6.37 -4.98 -4.26
N ALA A 78 -6.83 -5.08 -3.01
CA ALA A 78 -7.35 -6.31 -2.43
C ALA A 78 -8.52 -6.88 -3.25
N VAL A 79 -9.44 -6.02 -3.69
CA VAL A 79 -10.57 -6.41 -4.57
C VAL A 79 -10.09 -6.93 -5.93
N VAL A 80 -9.03 -6.35 -6.48
CA VAL A 80 -8.44 -6.83 -7.75
C VAL A 80 -7.79 -8.20 -7.55
N VAL A 81 -6.90 -8.34 -6.56
CA VAL A 81 -6.09 -9.56 -6.38
C VAL A 81 -6.90 -10.72 -5.79
N ALA A 82 -7.97 -10.46 -5.02
CA ALA A 82 -8.84 -11.51 -4.46
C ALA A 82 -9.54 -12.36 -5.54
N ARG A 83 -9.65 -11.85 -6.78
CA ARG A 83 -10.17 -12.59 -7.93
C ARG A 83 -9.19 -13.65 -8.46
N GLY A 84 -7.93 -13.62 -8.01
CA GLY A 84 -6.93 -14.63 -8.35
C GLY A 84 -7.07 -15.93 -7.55
N GLY A 85 -6.09 -16.82 -7.72
CA GLY A 85 -5.98 -18.06 -6.94
C GLY A 85 -5.56 -17.83 -5.48
N TRP A 86 -5.03 -18.88 -4.83
CA TRP A 86 -4.58 -18.82 -3.43
C TRP A 86 -3.68 -17.61 -3.12
N ALA A 87 -2.66 -17.37 -3.97
CA ALA A 87 -1.72 -16.26 -3.80
C ALA A 87 -2.42 -14.89 -3.80
N GLY A 88 -3.44 -14.72 -4.65
CA GLY A 88 -4.24 -13.49 -4.72
C GLY A 88 -5.07 -13.28 -3.45
N ARG A 89 -5.69 -14.34 -2.92
CA ARG A 89 -6.44 -14.27 -1.65
C ARG A 89 -5.54 -13.97 -0.45
N ALA A 90 -4.36 -14.58 -0.39
CA ALA A 90 -3.37 -14.32 0.65
C ALA A 90 -2.87 -12.85 0.58
N THR A 91 -2.64 -12.35 -0.63
CA THR A 91 -2.27 -10.94 -0.86
C THR A 91 -3.40 -10.01 -0.45
N ALA A 92 -4.65 -10.31 -0.81
CA ALA A 92 -5.82 -9.53 -0.41
C ALA A 92 -5.96 -9.45 1.12
N ALA A 93 -5.83 -10.58 1.82
CA ALA A 93 -5.87 -10.61 3.28
C ALA A 93 -4.75 -9.75 3.91
N SER A 94 -3.54 -9.83 3.35
CA SER A 94 -2.40 -9.02 3.79
C SER A 94 -2.65 -7.52 3.57
N LEU A 95 -3.20 -7.14 2.42
CA LEU A 95 -3.56 -5.75 2.12
C LEU A 95 -4.63 -5.21 3.07
N LEU A 96 -5.65 -6.00 3.41
CA LEU A 96 -6.67 -5.60 4.38
C LEU A 96 -6.08 -5.41 5.78
N ALA A 97 -5.17 -6.29 6.21
CA ALA A 97 -4.45 -6.10 7.47
C ALA A 97 -3.64 -4.80 7.47
N LEU A 98 -2.93 -4.51 6.36
CA LEU A 98 -2.18 -3.26 6.19
C LEU A 98 -3.10 -2.03 6.16
N THR A 99 -4.28 -2.12 5.56
CA THR A 99 -5.31 -1.05 5.60
C THR A 99 -5.68 -0.69 7.04
N LEU A 100 -5.83 -1.68 7.94
CA LEU A 100 -6.13 -1.41 9.34
C LEU A 100 -4.97 -0.70 10.05
N VAL A 101 -3.73 -1.10 9.76
CA VAL A 101 -2.52 -0.46 10.31
C VAL A 101 -2.41 0.99 9.82
N ASP A 102 -2.53 1.20 8.50
CA ASP A 102 -2.45 2.52 7.87
C ASP A 102 -3.58 3.44 8.37
N GLY A 103 -4.81 2.92 8.45
CA GLY A 103 -5.97 3.65 8.96
C GLY A 103 -5.84 4.02 10.44
N ARG A 104 -5.21 3.17 11.27
CA ARG A 104 -4.90 3.51 12.67
C ARG A 104 -3.83 4.59 12.74
N ALA A 105 -2.74 4.47 11.97
CA ALA A 105 -1.67 5.46 11.93
C ALA A 105 -2.17 6.82 11.42
N ALA A 106 -2.98 6.83 10.36
CA ALA A 106 -3.61 8.04 9.82
C ALA A 106 -4.47 8.74 10.87
N ARG A 107 -5.35 8.00 11.57
CA ARG A 107 -6.19 8.58 12.63
C ARG A 107 -5.36 9.16 13.78
N THR A 108 -4.33 8.45 14.23
CA THR A 108 -3.42 8.94 15.29
C THR A 108 -2.76 10.26 14.86
N LEU A 109 -2.20 10.32 13.64
CA LEU A 109 -1.51 11.51 13.14
C LEU A 109 -2.48 12.66 12.83
N HIS A 110 -3.72 12.38 12.44
CA HIS A 110 -4.75 13.40 12.26
C HIS A 110 -5.17 14.01 13.61
N ALA A 111 -5.35 13.17 14.64
CA ALA A 111 -5.77 13.62 15.97
C ALA A 111 -4.70 14.48 16.66
N ARG A 112 -3.41 14.22 16.43
CA ARG A 112 -2.28 15.01 16.96
C ARG A 112 -2.02 16.31 16.21
N ARG A 113 -2.74 16.54 15.10
CA ARG A 113 -2.68 17.78 14.32
C ARG A 113 -3.69 18.83 14.76
N ARG A 114 -4.61 18.47 15.66
CA ARG A 114 -5.50 19.38 16.37
C ARG A 114 -4.83 19.80 17.67
#